data_AF-A0AAU6WN45-F1
#
_entry.id   AF-A0AAU6WN45-F1
#
_cell.length_a   1.000
_cell.length_b   1.000
_cell.length_c   1.000
_cell.angle_alpha   90.00
_cell.angle_beta   90.00
_cell.angle_gamma   90.00
#
_symmetry.space_group_name_H-M   'P 1'
#
loop_
_entity.id
_entity.type
_entity.pdbx_description
1 polymer ?
#
loop_
_entity_poly.entity_id
_entity_poly.type
_entity_poly.pdbx_seq_one_letter_code
_entity_poly.pdbx_strand_id
1 'polypeptide(L)' 'MEIKISLDEYADVPFIKKLLSQIKGITNIEISENDKTYSWEEIENSEYFAKVMEQSENNYKNGKTQELNDDLLNDIFNGK' A
#
# COMPACT_ATOMS: atom_id res chain seq x y z
N MET A 1 -2.33 -27.83 13.43
CA MET A 1 -3.29 -27.66 12.31
C MET A 1 -3.34 -26.18 12.04
N GLU A 2 -3.09 -25.78 10.80
CA GLU A 2 -3.11 -24.38 10.37
C GLU A 2 -4.31 -24.18 9.45
N ILE A 3 -5.06 -23.09 9.63
CA ILE A 3 -6.22 -22.74 8.82
C ILE A 3 -5.89 -21.43 8.11
N LYS A 4 -5.99 -21.43 6.78
CA LYS A 4 -5.86 -20.22 5.96
C LYS A 4 -7.26 -19.78 5.52
N ILE A 5 -7.56 -18.50 5.73
CA ILE A 5 -8.84 -17.89 5.38
C ILE A 5 -8.52 -16.72 4.45
N SER A 6 -9.03 -16.79 3.22
CA SER A 6 -8.98 -15.68 2.27
C SER A 6 -10.24 -14.84 2.42
N LEU A 7 -10.07 -13.54 2.53
CA LEU A 7 -11.15 -12.57 2.69
C LEU A 7 -11.19 -11.66 1.47
N ASP A 8 -12.39 -11.21 1.14
CA ASP A 8 -12.62 -10.21 0.10
C ASP A 8 -12.09 -8.82 0.55
N GLU A 9 -11.77 -7.94 -0.40
CA GLU A 9 -11.28 -6.58 -0.13
C GLU A 9 -12.25 -5.74 0.72
N TYR A 10 -13.55 -6.03 0.67
CA TYR A 10 -14.57 -5.34 1.47
C TYR A 10 -14.86 -6.02 2.82
N ALA A 11 -14.14 -7.07 3.18
CA ALA A 11 -14.39 -7.78 4.42
C ALA A 11 -14.01 -6.93 5.65
N ASP A 12 -14.88 -6.91 6.65
CA ASP A 12 -14.57 -6.31 7.95
C ASP A 12 -13.58 -7.19 8.72
N VAL A 13 -12.29 -7.02 8.41
CA VAL A 13 -11.18 -7.73 9.04
C VAL A 13 -11.20 -7.58 10.58
N PRO A 14 -11.44 -6.39 11.17
CA PRO A 14 -11.62 -6.25 12.61
C PRO A 14 -12.72 -7.14 13.19
N PHE A 15 -13.89 -7.19 12.55
CA PHE A 15 -15.00 -8.03 12.99
C PHE A 15 -14.65 -9.51 12.89
N ILE A 16 -14.06 -9.96 11.77
CA ILE A 16 -13.70 -11.36 11.57
C ILE A 16 -12.63 -11.79 12.58
N LYS A 17 -11.63 -10.94 12.85
CA LYS A 17 -10.62 -11.20 13.88
C LYS A 17 -11.26 -11.36 15.27
N LYS A 18 -12.25 -10.53 15.60
CA LYS A 18 -13.00 -10.62 16.85
C LYS A 18 -13.82 -11.90 16.95
N LEU A 19 -14.39 -12.37 15.84
CA LEU A 19 -15.14 -13.61 15.79
C LEU A 19 -14.23 -14.84 15.97
N LEU A 20 -13.07 -14.85 15.29
CA LEU A 20 -12.09 -15.93 15.40
C LEU A 20 -11.48 -16.02 16.81
N SER A 21 -11.22 -14.90 17.47
CA SER A 21 -10.63 -14.91 18.82
C SER A 21 -11.55 -15.51 19.90
N GLN A 22 -12.85 -15.64 19.62
CA GLN A 22 -13.81 -16.27 20.53
C GLN A 22 -13.80 -17.80 20.47
N ILE A 23 -13.20 -18.40 19.44
CA ILE A 23 -13.15 -19.85 19.25
C ILE A 23 -12.08 -20.45 20.16
N LYS A 24 -12.49 -21.33 21.07
CA LYS A 24 -11.56 -22.09 21.93
C LYS A 24 -10.60 -22.91 21.07
N GLY A 25 -9.30 -22.65 21.23
CA GLY A 25 -8.23 -23.34 20.51
C GLY A 25 -7.49 -22.49 19.48
N ILE A 26 -8.00 -21.29 19.15
CA ILE A 26 -7.25 -20.32 18.35
C ILE A 26 -6.33 -19.53 19.28
N THR A 27 -5.02 -19.71 19.11
CA THR A 27 -3.98 -19.07 19.96
C THR A 27 -3.30 -17.89 19.28
N ASN A 28 -3.33 -17.83 17.96
CA ASN A 28 -2.69 -16.77 17.17
C ASN A 28 -3.52 -16.47 15.91
N ILE A 29 -3.62 -15.18 15.56
CA ILE A 29 -4.29 -14.69 14.35
C ILE A 29 -3.36 -13.66 13.71
N GLU A 30 -2.76 -14.03 12.59
CA GLU A 30 -1.86 -13.20 11.81
C GLU A 30 -2.58 -12.71 10.55
N ILE A 31 -2.41 -11.43 10.23
CA ILE A 31 -2.90 -10.82 9.00
C ILE A 31 -1.67 -10.60 8.11
N SER A 32 -1.65 -11.22 6.94
CA SER A 32 -0.60 -10.98 5.96
C SER A 32 -0.75 -9.58 5.37
N GLU A 33 0.19 -8.68 5.64
CA GLU A 33 0.18 -7.30 5.14
C GLU A 33 0.51 -7.17 3.64
N ASN A 34 0.80 -8.28 2.96
CA ASN A 34 1.22 -8.29 1.56
C ASN A 34 0.18 -7.72 0.58
N ASP A 35 -1.09 -7.60 1.00
CA ASP A 35 -2.20 -7.11 0.18
C ASP A 35 -2.82 -5.81 0.74
N LYS A 36 -2.03 -4.96 1.43
CA LYS A 36 -2.50 -3.63 1.81
C LYS A 36 -2.67 -2.76 0.56
N THR A 37 -3.91 -2.62 0.11
CA THR A 37 -4.32 -1.60 -0.86
C THR A 37 -4.51 -0.28 -0.13
N TYR A 38 -3.72 0.74 -0.49
CA TYR A 38 -3.90 2.10 -0.01
C TYR A 38 -4.94 2.83 -0.87
N SER A 39 -5.85 3.55 -0.23
CA SER A 39 -6.71 4.50 -0.94
C SER A 39 -5.89 5.72 -1.41
N TRP A 40 -6.38 6.40 -2.45
CA TRP A 40 -5.76 7.65 -2.91
C TRP A 40 -5.73 8.72 -1.83
N GLU A 41 -6.78 8.80 -1.01
CA GLU A 41 -6.87 9.75 0.10
C GLU A 41 -5.78 9.48 1.16
N GLU A 42 -5.49 8.21 1.47
CA GLU A 42 -4.40 7.85 2.37
C GLU A 42 -3.02 8.20 1.78
N ILE A 43 -2.83 7.98 0.48
CA ILE A 43 -1.57 8.31 -0.21
C ILE A 43 -1.36 9.82 -0.21
N GLU A 44 -2.36 10.60 -0.61
CA GLU A 44 -2.29 12.06 -0.74
C GLU A 44 -1.99 12.74 0.60
N ASN A 45 -2.56 12.23 1.70
CA ASN A 45 -2.33 12.75 3.05
C ASN A 45 -1.02 12.24 3.69
N SER A 46 -0.23 11.41 3.01
CA SER A 46 1.00 10.87 3.56
C SER A 46 2.17 11.85 3.49
N GLU A 47 3.03 11.85 4.52
CA GLU A 47 4.28 12.64 4.51
C GLU A 47 5.20 12.28 3.33
N TYR A 48 5.16 11.02 2.88
CA TYR A 48 5.96 10.54 1.75
C TYR A 48 5.51 11.21 0.45
N PHE A 49 4.20 11.27 0.21
CA PHE A 49 3.66 11.95 -0.95
C PHE A 49 4.00 13.44 -0.93
N ALA A 50 3.89 14.11 0.22
CA ALA A 50 4.28 15.51 0.36
C ALA A 50 5.75 15.76 -0.03
N LYS A 51 6.69 14.90 0.39
CA LYS A 51 8.12 14.99 0.03
C LYS A 51 8.36 14.80 -1.47
N VAL A 52 7.65 13.87 -2.10
CA VAL A 52 7.76 13.64 -3.56
C VAL A 52 7.26 14.87 -4.32
N MET A 53 6.16 15.48 -3.88
CA MET A 53 5.64 16.71 -4.49
C MET A 53 6.60 17.88 -4.34
N GLU A 54 7.20 18.07 -3.15
CA GLU A 54 8.22 19.09 -2.92
C GLU A 54 9.45 18.88 -3.83
N GLN A 55 9.92 17.63 -3.96
CA GLN A 55 11.01 17.30 -4.86
C GLN A 55 10.66 17.59 -6.32
N SER A 56 9.43 17.27 -6.75
CA SER A 56 8.93 17.55 -8.09
C SER A 56 8.94 19.05 -8.38
N GLU A 57 8.43 19.86 -7.46
CA GLU A 57 8.43 21.33 -7.58
C GLU A 57 9.86 21.90 -7.67
N ASN A 58 10.77 21.38 -6.85
CA ASN A 58 12.18 21.77 -6.88
C ASN A 58 12.86 21.37 -8.19
N ASN A 59 12.56 20.20 -8.74
CA ASN A 59 13.08 19.78 -10.04
C ASN A 59 12.60 20.69 -11.17
N TYR A 60 11.31 21.02 -11.17
CA TYR A 60 10.73 21.99 -12.12
C TYR A 60 11.44 23.35 -12.04
N LYS A 61 11.59 23.91 -10.83
CA LYS A 61 12.29 25.20 -10.60
C LYS A 61 13.73 25.19 -11.10
N ASN A 62 14.41 24.05 -11.00
CA ASN A 62 15.80 23.89 -11.42
C ASN A 62 15.96 23.46 -12.89
N GLY A 63 14.87 23.43 -13.67
CA GLY A 63 14.91 22.99 -15.08
C GLY A 63 15.26 21.52 -15.25
N LYS A 64 15.15 20.72 -14.19
CA LYS A 64 15.32 19.26 -14.22
C LYS A 64 14.02 18.59 -14.64
N THR A 65 13.56 18.96 -15.83
CA THR A 65 12.42 18.31 -16.46
C THR A 65 12.92 17.22 -17.39
N GLN A 66 12.12 16.19 -17.55
CA GLN A 66 12.37 15.10 -18.48
C GLN A 66 11.05 14.85 -19.20
N GLU A 67 11.13 14.51 -20.49
CA GLU A 67 9.94 14.12 -21.24
C GLU A 67 9.41 12.79 -20.73
N LEU A 68 8.08 12.69 -20.66
CA LEU A 68 7.43 11.42 -20.39
C LEU A 68 7.63 10.51 -21.61
N ASN A 69 8.42 9.45 -21.45
CA ASN A 69 8.66 8.45 -22.49
C ASN A 69 8.58 7.03 -21.91
N ASP A 70 8.50 6.04 -22.80
CA ASP A 70 8.32 4.64 -22.41
C ASP A 70 9.51 4.10 -21.60
N ASP A 71 10.73 4.57 -21.88
CA ASP A 71 11.93 4.19 -21.15
C ASP A 71 11.88 4.67 -19.69
N LEU A 72 11.43 5.90 -19.47
CA LEU A 72 11.21 6.45 -18.14
C LEU A 72 10.12 5.70 -17.38
N LEU A 73 9.01 5.40 -18.04
CA LEU A 73 7.92 4.63 -17.43
C LEU A 73 8.41 3.23 -17.03
N ASN A 74 9.22 2.61 -17.89
CA ASN A 74 9.84 1.33 -17.58
C ASN A 74 10.84 1.45 -16.41
N ASP A 75 11.65 2.48 -16.33
CA ASP A 75 12.56 2.68 -15.19
C ASP A 75 11.81 2.92 -13.87
N ILE A 76 10.69 3.66 -13.90
CA ILE A 76 9.89 3.97 -12.70
C ILE A 76 9.13 2.73 -12.20
N PHE A 77 8.49 1.99 -13.10
CA PHE A 77 7.55 0.92 -12.71
C PHE A 77 8.13 -0.50 -12.85
N ASN A 78 9.16 -0.68 -13.67
CA ASN A 78 9.79 -1.97 -13.96
C ASN A 78 11.30 -1.98 -13.64
N GLY A 79 11.87 -0.85 -13.20
CA GLY A 79 13.24 -0.76 -12.74
C GLY A 79 13.45 -1.54 -11.43
N LYS A 80 14.57 -2.26 -11.37
CA LYS A 80 14.97 -3.13 -10.23
C LYS A 80 15.14 -2.38 -8.91
#